data_AF-A0A7S2J3E6-F1
#
_entry.id   AF-A0A7S2J3E6-F1
#
_cell.length_a   1.000
_cell.length_b   1.000
_cell.length_c   1.000
_cell.angle_alpha   90.00
_cell.angle_beta   90.00
_cell.angle_gamma   90.00
#
_symmetry.space_group_name_H-M   'P 1'
#
loop_
_entity.id
_entity.type
_entity.pdbx_description
1 polymer ?
#
loop_
_entity_poly.entity_id
_entity_poly.type
_entity_poly.pdbx_seq_one_letter_code
_entity_poly.pdbx_strand_id
1 'polypeptide(L)'
;ALEAGLKLAISWVDSSALEPNTQQLDAKRYEAAWEALRSAQGVLVPGGFGNRGIEGKIAAAGYCRTNSVPYLGICVGLQTAVIEFARNEIGWEAANSTEFDEQTEHPVVV
;
A
#
# COMPACT_ATOMS: atom_id res chain seq x y z
N ALA A 1 -19.80 9.22 1.38
CA ALA A 1 -19.56 10.26 2.39
C ALA A 1 -20.68 11.31 2.38
N LEU A 2 -20.86 12.06 1.29
CA LEU A 2 -21.89 13.09 1.17
C LEU A 2 -23.31 12.54 1.39
N GLU A 3 -23.67 11.45 0.71
CA GLU A 3 -24.96 10.75 0.91
C GLU A 3 -25.14 10.18 2.33
N ALA A 4 -24.05 9.94 3.04
CA ALA A 4 -24.06 9.46 4.42
C ALA A 4 -24.07 10.60 5.46
N GLY A 5 -24.18 11.87 5.02
CA GLY A 5 -24.13 13.04 5.90
C GLY A 5 -22.74 13.33 6.50
N LEU A 6 -21.68 12.73 5.96
CA LEU A 6 -20.31 12.89 6.45
C LEU A 6 -19.52 13.88 5.59
N LYS A 7 -18.72 14.73 6.25
CA LYS A 7 -17.70 15.55 5.59
C LYS A 7 -16.48 14.68 5.26
N LEU A 8 -16.18 14.54 3.97
CA LEU A 8 -14.98 13.84 3.53
C LEU A 8 -13.74 14.72 3.76
N ALA A 9 -12.77 14.20 4.51
CA ALA A 9 -11.43 14.78 4.62
C ALA A 9 -10.44 13.84 3.91
N ILE A 10 -9.70 14.36 2.95
CA ILE A 10 -8.76 13.58 2.13
C ILE A 10 -7.34 14.02 2.47
N SER A 11 -6.53 13.08 2.94
CA SER A 11 -5.09 13.24 3.13
C SER A 11 -4.36 12.51 2.03
N TRP A 12 -3.54 13.22 1.26
CA TRP A 12 -2.72 12.62 0.21
C TRP A 12 -1.41 12.13 0.80
N VAL A 13 -1.08 10.87 0.53
CA VAL A 13 0.16 10.23 0.97
C VAL A 13 0.92 9.74 -0.26
N ASP A 14 2.16 10.18 -0.40
CA ASP A 14 3.06 9.67 -1.44
C ASP A 14 3.54 8.28 -1.03
N SER A 15 3.26 7.27 -1.86
CA SER A 15 3.63 5.89 -1.56
C SER A 15 5.13 5.69 -1.42
N SER A 16 5.96 6.43 -2.16
CA SER A 16 7.42 6.31 -2.01
C SER A 16 7.91 6.81 -0.65
N ALA A 17 7.14 7.67 0.02
CA ALA A 17 7.46 8.11 1.38
C ALA A 17 7.20 7.02 2.44
N LEU A 18 6.46 5.96 2.11
CA LEU A 18 6.20 4.84 3.01
C LEU A 18 7.27 3.74 2.92
N GLU A 19 8.17 3.82 1.94
CA GLU A 19 9.21 2.82 1.72
C GLU A 19 10.33 2.91 2.78
N PRO A 20 10.92 1.78 3.23
CA PRO A 20 11.98 1.77 4.25
C PRO A 20 13.21 2.61 3.89
N ASN A 21 13.55 2.70 2.60
CA ASN A 21 14.68 3.52 2.15
C ASN A 21 14.45 5.02 2.44
N THR A 22 13.20 5.49 2.37
CA THR A 22 12.89 6.89 2.70
C THR A 22 13.10 7.19 4.17
N GLN A 23 12.96 6.22 5.07
CA GLN A 23 13.27 6.41 6.49
C GLN A 23 14.74 6.82 6.70
N GLN A 24 15.66 6.26 5.91
CA GLN A 24 17.09 6.54 6.01
C GLN A 24 17.45 7.87 5.31
N LEU A 25 16.86 8.13 4.15
CA LEU A 25 17.17 9.31 3.33
C LEU A 25 16.49 10.59 3.85
N ASP A 26 15.25 10.48 4.32
CA ASP A 26 14.42 11.59 4.78
C ASP A 26 13.40 11.10 5.83
N ALA A 27 13.89 10.88 7.04
CA ALA A 27 13.09 10.42 8.17
C ALA A 27 11.87 11.31 8.45
N LYS A 28 11.97 12.63 8.24
CA LYS A 28 10.85 13.56 8.47
C LYS A 28 9.72 13.30 7.50
N ARG A 29 10.04 13.13 6.21
CA ARG A 29 9.05 12.80 5.19
C ARG A 29 8.43 11.42 5.42
N TYR A 30 9.24 10.44 5.83
CA TYR A 30 8.77 9.11 6.16
C TYR A 30 7.76 9.14 7.32
N GLU A 31 8.12 9.77 8.44
CA GLU A 31 7.23 9.86 9.61
C GLU A 31 5.94 10.61 9.30
N ALA A 32 5.99 11.73 8.58
CA ALA A 32 4.81 12.48 8.19
C ALA A 32 3.84 11.65 7.32
N ALA A 33 4.38 10.84 6.39
CA ALA A 33 3.57 9.96 5.56
C ALA A 33 2.90 8.85 6.39
N TRP A 34 3.64 8.24 7.31
CA TRP A 34 3.10 7.21 8.20
C TRP A 34 2.10 7.75 9.21
N GLU A 35 2.30 8.96 9.73
CA GLU A 35 1.33 9.63 10.61
C GLU A 35 0.01 9.92 9.87
N ALA A 36 0.09 10.40 8.63
CA ALA A 36 -1.08 10.61 7.78
C ALA A 36 -1.83 9.30 7.48
N LEU A 37 -1.10 8.20 7.24
CA LEU A 37 -1.70 6.88 7.01
C LEU A 37 -2.37 6.34 8.29
N ARG A 38 -1.69 6.40 9.43
CA ARG A 38 -2.18 5.88 10.72
C ARG A 38 -3.37 6.65 11.28
N SER A 39 -3.53 7.92 10.90
CA SER A 39 -4.66 8.75 11.32
C SER A 39 -5.91 8.57 10.44
N ALA A 40 -5.82 7.82 9.33
CA ALA A 40 -6.93 7.61 8.42
C ALA A 40 -7.93 6.56 8.92
N GLN A 41 -9.24 6.83 8.76
CA GLN A 41 -10.32 5.87 9.06
C GLN A 41 -10.61 4.90 7.90
N GLY A 42 -9.90 5.07 6.79
CA GLY A 42 -9.98 4.22 5.61
C GLY A 42 -8.93 4.63 4.60
N VAL A 43 -8.39 3.67 3.88
CA VAL A 43 -7.30 3.86 2.93
C VAL A 43 -7.78 3.44 1.54
N LEU A 44 -7.59 4.33 0.57
CA LEU A 44 -7.82 4.05 -0.84
C LEU A 44 -6.48 4.05 -1.56
N VAL A 45 -6.14 2.92 -2.18
CA VAL A 45 -4.95 2.82 -3.04
C VAL A 45 -5.43 2.74 -4.49
N PRO A 46 -5.23 3.82 -5.27
CA PRO A 46 -5.64 3.86 -6.66
C PRO A 46 -4.68 3.04 -7.55
N GLY A 47 -5.03 2.97 -8.83
CA GLY A 47 -4.13 2.45 -9.86
C GLY A 47 -2.83 3.25 -9.97
N GLY A 48 -1.85 2.67 -10.65
CA GLY A 48 -0.59 3.31 -11.00
C GLY A 48 0.05 2.59 -12.17
N PHE A 49 1.22 3.06 -12.58
CA PHE A 49 2.02 2.43 -13.64
C PHE A 49 3.49 2.44 -13.23
N GLY A 50 4.19 1.36 -13.56
CA GLY A 50 5.60 1.15 -13.22
C GLY A 50 5.84 0.85 -11.74
N ASN A 51 7.12 0.68 -11.39
CA ASN A 51 7.53 0.05 -10.13
C ASN A 51 7.68 1.04 -8.96
N ARG A 52 7.61 2.35 -9.21
CA ARG A 52 7.83 3.37 -8.18
C ARG A 52 6.68 3.36 -7.17
N GLY A 53 7.00 3.26 -5.87
CA GLY A 53 6.00 3.33 -4.81
C GLY A 53 5.26 2.03 -4.55
N ILE A 54 5.58 0.92 -5.26
CA ILE A 54 4.87 -0.35 -5.10
C ILE A 54 5.06 -0.92 -3.70
N GLU A 55 6.30 -0.97 -3.20
CA GLU A 55 6.59 -1.46 -1.84
C GLU A 55 5.93 -0.59 -0.76
N GLY A 56 5.84 0.73 -0.97
CA GLY A 56 5.09 1.60 -0.07
C GLY A 56 3.58 1.33 -0.05
N LYS A 57 2.98 0.98 -1.20
CA LYS A 57 1.57 0.58 -1.28
C LYS A 57 1.32 -0.79 -0.64
N ILE A 58 2.24 -1.74 -0.83
CA ILE A 58 2.22 -3.06 -0.14
C ILE A 58 2.29 -2.84 1.38
N ALA A 59 3.20 -1.98 1.86
CA ALA A 59 3.29 -1.63 3.27
C ALA A 59 1.99 -1.01 3.81
N ALA A 60 1.34 -0.14 3.03
CA ALA A 60 0.05 0.43 3.40
C ALA A 60 -1.05 -0.63 3.49
N ALA A 61 -1.10 -1.59 2.56
CA ALA A 61 -2.04 -2.71 2.61
C ALA A 61 -1.85 -3.56 3.87
N GLY A 62 -0.59 -3.86 4.22
CA GLY A 62 -0.26 -4.65 5.41
C GLY A 62 -0.60 -3.94 6.71
N TYR A 63 -0.34 -2.63 6.78
CA TYR A 63 -0.81 -1.81 7.89
C TYR A 63 -2.33 -1.89 8.05
N CYS A 64 -3.08 -1.72 6.95
CA CYS A 64 -4.54 -1.77 7.01
C CYS A 64 -5.06 -3.12 7.49
N ARG A 65 -4.52 -4.22 6.96
CA ARG A 65 -4.90 -5.59 7.33
C ARG A 65 -4.64 -5.90 8.80
N THR A 66 -3.46 -5.55 9.30
CA THR A 66 -3.05 -5.83 10.69
C THR A 66 -3.70 -4.92 11.73
N ASN A 67 -4.21 -3.76 11.32
CA ASN A 67 -4.83 -2.78 12.21
C ASN A 67 -6.34 -2.63 12.00
N SER A 68 -6.97 -3.51 11.22
CA SER A 68 -8.41 -3.48 10.92
C SER A 68 -8.89 -2.14 10.33
N VAL A 69 -8.05 -1.48 9.52
CA VAL A 69 -8.40 -0.25 8.81
C VAL A 69 -9.03 -0.64 7.46
N PRO A 70 -10.22 -0.11 7.11
CA PRO A 70 -10.84 -0.37 5.81
C PRO A 70 -9.91 0.00 4.65
N TYR A 71 -9.74 -0.91 3.71
CA TYR A 71 -8.88 -0.75 2.53
C TYR A 71 -9.67 -0.94 1.25
N LEU A 72 -9.53 -0.02 0.30
CA LEU A 72 -10.07 -0.16 -1.06
C LEU A 72 -8.93 -0.06 -2.07
N GLY A 73 -8.55 -1.20 -2.65
CA GLY A 73 -7.56 -1.29 -3.70
C GLY A 73 -8.21 -1.25 -5.09
N ILE A 74 -7.77 -0.31 -5.93
CA ILE A 74 -8.24 -0.19 -7.32
C ILE A 74 -7.09 -0.55 -8.25
N CYS A 75 -7.31 -1.51 -9.16
CA CYS A 75 -6.31 -1.98 -10.11
C CYS A 75 -5.02 -2.41 -9.38
N VAL A 76 -3.92 -1.65 -9.51
CA VAL A 76 -2.67 -1.89 -8.76
C VAL A 76 -2.89 -1.99 -7.25
N GLY A 77 -3.83 -1.24 -6.67
CA GLY A 77 -4.16 -1.38 -5.25
C GLY A 77 -4.59 -2.80 -4.87
N LEU A 78 -5.39 -3.46 -5.73
CA LEU A 78 -5.76 -4.86 -5.51
C LEU A 78 -4.53 -5.77 -5.62
N GLN A 79 -3.67 -5.55 -6.63
CA GLN A 79 -2.45 -6.34 -6.78
C GLN A 79 -1.56 -6.24 -5.53
N THR A 80 -1.38 -5.02 -4.99
CA THR A 80 -0.56 -4.80 -3.79
C THR A 80 -1.12 -5.48 -2.55
N ALA A 81 -2.46 -5.60 -2.44
CA ALA A 81 -3.09 -6.32 -1.35
C ALA A 81 -2.92 -7.84 -1.47
N VAL A 82 -3.02 -8.39 -2.69
CA VAL A 82 -2.76 -9.81 -2.96
C VAL A 82 -1.30 -10.17 -2.65
N ILE A 83 -0.37 -9.33 -3.10
CA ILE A 83 1.07 -9.49 -2.84
C ILE A 83 1.34 -9.44 -1.33
N GLU A 84 0.81 -8.45 -0.62
CA GLU A 84 0.99 -8.32 0.83
C GLU A 84 0.50 -9.57 1.58
N PHE A 85 -0.70 -10.05 1.23
CA PHE A 85 -1.28 -11.22 1.88
C PHE A 85 -0.45 -12.48 1.60
N ALA A 86 0.00 -12.68 0.36
CA ALA A 86 0.85 -13.81 -0.01
C ALA A 86 2.19 -13.80 0.75
N ARG A 87 2.82 -12.63 0.87
CA ARG A 87 4.09 -12.48 1.60
C ARG A 87 3.92 -12.73 3.10
N ASN A 88 2.89 -12.18 3.73
CA ASN A 88 2.78 -12.17 5.19
C ASN A 88 1.94 -13.32 5.78
N GLU A 89 0.83 -13.70 5.16
CA GLU A 89 -0.07 -14.73 5.72
C GLU A 89 0.21 -16.12 5.16
N ILE A 90 0.67 -16.21 3.91
CA ILE A 90 1.03 -17.50 3.27
C ILE A 90 2.53 -17.79 3.48
N GLY A 91 3.37 -16.75 3.65
CA GLY A 91 4.82 -16.88 3.81
C GLY A 91 5.59 -16.98 2.49
N TRP A 92 5.00 -16.58 1.38
CA TRP A 92 5.65 -16.53 0.07
C TRP A 92 6.39 -15.20 -0.09
N GLU A 93 7.56 -15.07 0.53
CA GLU A 93 8.32 -13.81 0.59
C GLU A 93 8.61 -13.22 -0.79
N ALA A 94 8.87 -14.07 -1.79
CA ALA A 94 9.16 -13.65 -3.16
C ALA A 94 7.91 -13.31 -4.00
N ALA A 95 6.69 -13.44 -3.45
CA ALA A 95 5.46 -13.22 -4.21
C ALA A 95 5.37 -11.83 -4.81
N ASN A 96 4.99 -11.77 -6.08
CA ASN A 96 4.86 -10.51 -6.81
C ASN A 96 3.86 -10.60 -7.97
N SER A 97 3.56 -9.44 -8.55
CA SER A 97 2.91 -9.34 -9.85
C SER A 97 3.96 -9.42 -10.96
N THR A 98 3.65 -10.09 -12.05
CA THR A 98 4.50 -10.09 -13.26
C THR A 98 4.63 -8.68 -13.86
N GLU A 99 3.74 -7.75 -13.54
CA GLU A 99 3.85 -6.34 -13.92
C GLU A 99 5.10 -5.67 -13.31
N PHE A 100 5.51 -6.10 -12.10
CA PHE A 100 6.61 -5.47 -11.36
C PHE A 100 7.87 -6.33 -11.32
N ASP A 101 7.71 -7.64 -11.35
CA ASP A 101 8.78 -8.63 -11.35
C ASP A 101 8.38 -9.86 -12.17
N GLU A 102 8.84 -9.91 -13.43
CA GLU A 102 8.60 -11.03 -14.34
C GLU A 102 9.31 -12.33 -13.90
N GLN A 103 10.27 -12.25 -12.98
CA GLN A 103 11.11 -13.38 -12.55
C GLN A 103 10.71 -13.93 -11.17
N THR A 104 9.65 -13.41 -10.55
CA THR A 104 9.18 -13.88 -9.25
C THR A 104 8.93 -15.39 -9.24
N GLU A 105 9.38 -16.06 -8.18
CA GLU A 105 9.11 -17.49 -7.96
C GLU A 105 7.63 -17.77 -7.67
N HIS A 106 6.86 -16.73 -7.30
CA HIS A 106 5.45 -16.82 -6.93
C HIS A 106 4.63 -15.72 -7.62
N PRO A 107 4.26 -15.89 -8.91
CA PRO A 107 3.49 -14.91 -9.67
C PRO A 107 2.02 -14.94 -9.25
N VAL A 108 1.67 -14.13 -8.25
CA VAL A 108 0.32 -14.09 -7.67
C VAL A 108 -0.66 -13.22 -8.47
N VAL A 109 -0.14 -12.41 -9.39
CA VAL A 109 -0.90 -11.63 -10.38
C VAL A 109 -0.16 -11.71 -11.72
N VAL A 110 -0.88 -11.98 -12.82
CA VAL A 110 -0.35 -12.18 -14.17
C VAL A 110 -1.05 -11.30 -15.18
#